data_AF-A0A6J8A2N2-F1
#
_entry.id   AF-A0A6J8A2N2-F1
#
_cell.length_a   1.000
_cell.length_b   1.000
_cell.length_c   1.000
_cell.angle_alpha   90.00
_cell.angle_beta   90.00
_cell.angle_gamma   90.00
#
_symmetry.space_group_name_H-M   'P 1'
#
loop_
_entity.id
_entity.type
_entity.pdbx_description
1 polymer ?
#
loop_
_entity_poly.entity_id
_entity_poly.type
_entity_poly.pdbx_seq_one_letter_code
_entity_poly.pdbx_strand_id
1 'polypeptide(L)'
;MRKKQRNEITNEDEEQFQEHQTKKEKSREEKRLDKERAKTDRSFTAVTFDLEAVLPTPCSMVVSGETINWLKVKWIRVTKENPGSVFFNNGFDPENFMEAKFQSSSLRGRKKTGNIKLSPLNESKLQISTAKKADLLSLCKSGVIPTTYHYESLPVGKLVKDTLPEPDITDENLIDNI
;
A
#
# COMPACT_ATOMS: atom_id res chain seq x y z
N MET A 1 -7.85 52.20 -1.42
CA MET A 1 -6.98 51.42 -0.50
C MET A 1 -7.85 50.84 0.62
N ARG A 2 -8.20 49.55 0.58
CA ARG A 2 -8.92 48.87 1.67
C ARG A 2 -7.89 48.31 2.65
N LYS A 3 -7.80 48.91 3.85
CA LYS A 3 -7.01 48.38 4.96
C LYS A 3 -7.68 47.08 5.43
N LYS A 4 -6.98 45.95 5.27
CA LYS A 4 -7.41 44.65 5.79
C LYS A 4 -7.24 44.72 7.31
N GLN A 5 -8.36 44.71 8.04
CA GLN A 5 -8.34 44.60 9.50
C GLN A 5 -7.64 43.29 9.88
N ARG A 6 -6.68 43.39 10.80
CA ARG A 6 -5.95 42.25 11.37
C ARG A 6 -6.87 41.66 12.43
N ASN A 7 -7.56 40.55 12.11
CA ASN A 7 -8.44 39.88 13.07
C ASN A 7 -7.63 39.46 14.31
N GLU A 8 -8.19 39.75 15.48
CA GLU A 8 -7.69 39.31 16.78
C GLU A 8 -7.87 37.79 16.89
N ILE A 9 -6.80 37.08 17.28
CA ILE A 9 -6.81 35.62 17.49
C ILE A 9 -7.66 35.35 18.73
N THR A 10 -8.72 34.57 18.59
CA THR A 10 -9.58 34.18 19.72
C THR A 10 -8.93 33.07 20.54
N ASN A 11 -9.24 32.98 21.83
CA ASN A 11 -8.75 31.89 22.70
C ASN A 11 -9.13 30.48 22.19
N GLU A 12 -10.24 30.37 21.45
CA GLU A 12 -10.70 29.13 20.81
C GLU A 12 -9.75 28.68 19.69
N ASP A 13 -9.17 29.62 18.93
CA ASP A 13 -8.21 29.29 17.87
C ASP A 13 -6.89 28.76 18.47
N GLU A 14 -6.46 29.31 19.60
CA GLU A 14 -5.27 28.85 20.32
C GLU A 14 -5.50 27.44 20.90
N GLU A 15 -6.67 27.16 21.46
CA GLU A 15 -7.02 25.83 21.97
C GLU A 15 -7.07 24.79 20.85
N GLN A 16 -7.70 25.10 19.72
CA GLN A 16 -7.71 24.23 18.54
C GLN A 16 -6.29 23.99 17.99
N PHE A 17 -5.43 25.01 18.02
CA PHE A 17 -4.04 24.89 17.61
C PHE A 17 -3.26 23.95 18.53
N GLN A 18 -3.40 24.10 19.85
CA GLN A 18 -2.74 23.23 20.82
C GLN A 18 -3.23 21.77 20.72
N GLU A 19 -4.53 21.58 20.50
CA GLU A 19 -5.10 20.25 20.30
C GLU A 19 -4.54 19.59 19.02
N HIS A 20 -4.40 20.36 17.94
CA HIS A 20 -3.77 19.91 16.70
C HIS A 20 -2.31 19.51 16.92
N GLN A 21 -1.50 20.33 17.60
CA GLN A 21 -0.10 19.99 17.88
C GLN A 21 0.00 18.72 18.73
N THR A 22 -0.86 18.59 19.74
CA THR A 22 -0.90 17.40 20.60
C THR A 22 -1.24 16.13 19.81
N LYS A 23 -2.25 16.18 18.93
CA LYS A 23 -2.63 15.06 18.06
C LYS A 23 -1.49 14.68 17.12
N LYS A 24 -0.79 15.68 16.58
CA LYS A 24 0.37 15.48 15.70
C LYS A 24 1.54 14.82 16.44
N GLU A 25 1.83 15.23 17.66
CA GLU A 25 2.88 14.63 18.50
C GLU A 25 2.55 13.15 18.80
N LYS A 26 1.30 12.87 19.20
CA LYS A 26 0.82 11.50 19.47
C LYS A 26 0.95 10.59 18.25
N SER A 27 0.51 11.07 17.08
CA SER A 27 0.62 10.31 15.84
C SER A 27 2.08 10.01 15.45
N ARG A 28 2.99 10.97 15.67
CA ARG A 28 4.44 10.75 15.46
C ARG A 28 5.01 9.72 16.40
N GLU A 29 4.57 9.72 17.65
CA GLU A 29 5.02 8.77 18.66
C GLU A 29 4.50 7.36 18.39
N GLU A 30 3.23 7.20 18.05
CA GLU A 30 2.65 5.91 17.62
C GLU A 30 3.40 5.34 16.40
N LYS A 31 3.65 6.18 15.39
CA LYS A 31 4.46 5.79 14.23
C LYS A 31 5.88 5.38 14.61
N ARG A 32 6.48 6.02 15.61
CA ARG A 32 7.82 5.68 16.12
C ARG A 32 7.79 4.31 16.79
N LEU A 33 6.80 4.06 17.64
CA LEU A 33 6.61 2.77 18.32
C LEU A 33 6.39 1.64 17.32
N ASP A 34 5.55 1.84 16.31
CA ASP A 34 5.30 0.85 15.26
C ASP A 34 6.56 0.55 14.44
N LYS A 35 7.41 1.55 14.18
CA LYS A 35 8.71 1.34 13.53
C LYS A 35 9.66 0.51 14.39
N GLU A 36 9.76 0.79 15.68
CA GLU A 36 10.62 0.02 16.60
C GLU A 36 10.10 -1.41 16.78
N ARG A 37 8.77 -1.59 16.83
CA ARG A 37 8.13 -2.90 16.85
C ARG A 37 8.46 -3.69 15.58
N ALA A 38 8.36 -3.08 14.41
CA ALA A 38 8.66 -3.73 13.13
C ALA A 38 10.14 -4.10 12.97
N LYS A 39 11.06 -3.42 13.66
CA LYS A 39 12.48 -3.82 13.70
C LYS A 39 12.70 -5.07 14.56
N THR A 40 11.95 -5.20 15.64
CA THR A 40 12.15 -6.25 16.64
C THR A 40 11.39 -7.54 16.28
N ASP A 41 10.18 -7.40 15.74
CA ASP A 41 9.28 -8.50 15.42
C ASP A 41 9.24 -8.75 13.92
N ARG A 42 9.80 -9.88 13.47
CA ARG A 42 9.80 -10.29 12.06
C ARG A 42 8.40 -10.62 11.50
N SER A 43 7.40 -10.79 12.37
CA SER A 43 6.00 -11.03 11.96
C SER A 43 5.21 -9.75 11.70
N PHE A 44 5.76 -8.58 12.07
CA PHE A 44 5.09 -7.29 11.98
C PHE A 44 5.83 -6.35 11.02
N THR A 45 5.16 -5.89 9.97
CA THR A 45 5.70 -4.91 9.02
C THR A 45 4.86 -3.63 9.06
N ALA A 46 5.49 -2.52 9.41
CA ALA A 46 4.86 -1.20 9.39
C ALA A 46 5.14 -0.50 8.05
N VAL A 47 4.09 -0.20 7.28
CA VAL A 47 4.19 0.57 6.03
C VAL A 47 3.48 1.90 6.23
N THR A 48 4.19 3.01 6.01
CA THR A 48 3.60 4.35 6.10
C THR A 48 3.52 4.97 4.72
N PHE A 49 2.31 5.33 4.29
CA PHE A 49 2.09 6.08 3.07
C PHE A 49 1.66 7.50 3.41
N ASP A 50 2.23 8.48 2.70
CA ASP A 50 1.67 9.82 2.66
C ASP A 50 0.54 9.84 1.63
N LEU A 51 -0.70 9.69 2.10
CA LEU A 51 -1.85 9.63 1.20
C LEU A 51 -2.14 10.96 0.50
N GLU A 52 -1.63 12.08 1.03
CA GLU A 52 -1.81 13.41 0.41
C GLU A 52 -0.91 13.56 -0.83
N ALA A 53 0.30 12.98 -0.79
CA ALA A 53 1.22 12.93 -1.92
C ALA A 53 0.99 11.73 -2.86
N VAL A 54 0.53 10.60 -2.33
CA VAL A 54 0.40 9.32 -3.07
C VAL A 54 -0.93 9.21 -3.81
N LEU A 55 -1.99 9.84 -3.33
CA LEU A 55 -3.25 9.92 -4.05
C LEU A 55 -3.24 11.19 -4.89
N PRO A 56 -3.09 11.11 -6.22
CA PRO A 56 -3.33 12.24 -7.10
C PRO A 56 -4.85 12.45 -7.23
N THR A 57 -5.50 12.66 -6.10
CA THR A 57 -6.89 13.07 -6.04
C THR A 57 -6.92 14.57 -6.23
N PRO A 58 -7.65 15.08 -7.24
CA PRO A 58 -8.15 16.43 -7.08
C PRO A 58 -8.96 16.40 -5.78
N CYS A 59 -8.78 17.41 -4.94
CA CYS A 59 -9.59 17.58 -3.75
C CYS A 59 -11.05 17.21 -4.04
N SER A 60 -11.68 16.57 -3.05
CA SER A 60 -13.13 16.68 -2.82
C SER A 60 -14.07 16.13 -3.90
N MET A 61 -14.33 14.81 -3.93
CA MET A 61 -15.66 14.30 -4.31
C MET A 61 -15.95 12.92 -3.69
N VAL A 62 -16.97 12.85 -2.83
CA VAL A 62 -17.73 11.62 -2.53
C VAL A 62 -19.07 11.70 -3.27
N VAL A 63 -19.62 10.53 -3.57
CA VAL A 63 -20.92 10.23 -4.20
C VAL A 63 -22.11 10.97 -3.56
N SER A 64 -21.94 11.59 -2.38
CA SER A 64 -22.97 12.30 -1.61
C SER A 64 -22.75 13.83 -1.50
N GLY A 65 -21.69 14.38 -2.12
CA GLY A 65 -21.36 15.81 -2.05
C GLY A 65 -20.49 16.25 -0.87
N GLU A 66 -20.12 15.33 0.03
CA GLU A 66 -19.22 15.64 1.16
C GLU A 66 -17.74 15.36 0.85
N THR A 67 -16.87 16.21 1.40
CA THR A 67 -15.41 16.06 1.36
C THR A 67 -14.94 14.98 2.33
N ILE A 68 -14.16 14.01 1.86
CA ILE A 68 -13.48 13.06 2.75
C ILE A 68 -12.42 13.79 3.55
N ASN A 69 -12.52 13.71 4.88
CA ASN A 69 -11.41 14.07 5.76
C ASN A 69 -10.48 12.86 5.88
N TRP A 70 -9.47 12.82 5.00
CA TRP A 70 -8.49 11.71 4.95
C TRP A 70 -7.72 11.51 6.27
N LEU A 71 -7.62 12.53 7.12
CA LEU A 71 -6.98 12.41 8.44
C LEU A 71 -7.80 11.57 9.43
N LYS A 72 -9.10 11.38 9.19
CA LYS A 72 -9.98 10.58 10.05
C LYS A 72 -10.11 9.12 9.59
N VAL A 73 -9.62 8.80 8.39
CA VAL A 73 -9.71 7.46 7.82
C VAL A 73 -8.76 6.52 8.54
N LYS A 74 -9.27 5.40 9.06
CA LYS A 74 -8.49 4.39 9.79
C LYS A 74 -8.31 3.10 9.01
N TRP A 75 -9.27 2.76 8.14
CA TRP A 75 -9.24 1.53 7.38
C TRP A 75 -9.59 1.80 5.92
N ILE A 76 -8.70 1.39 5.03
CA ILE A 76 -8.89 1.44 3.59
C ILE A 76 -9.01 0.02 3.05
N ARG A 77 -10.02 -0.21 2.20
CA ARG A 77 -10.26 -1.47 1.51
C ARG A 77 -10.35 -1.20 0.00
N VAL A 78 -9.48 -1.86 -0.74
CA VAL A 78 -9.46 -1.83 -2.20
C VAL A 78 -9.83 -3.21 -2.70
N THR A 79 -10.77 -3.28 -3.63
CA THR A 79 -11.29 -4.56 -4.15
C THR A 79 -11.07 -4.63 -5.66
N LYS A 80 -10.83 -5.84 -6.18
CA LYS A 80 -10.56 -6.04 -7.63
C LYS A 80 -11.83 -5.88 -8.45
N GLU A 81 -12.98 -6.09 -7.82
CA GLU A 81 -14.32 -5.99 -8.39
C GLU A 81 -14.64 -4.54 -8.78
N ASN A 82 -14.09 -3.57 -8.04
CA ASN A 82 -14.37 -2.14 -8.23
C ASN A 82 -13.06 -1.33 -8.36
N PRO A 83 -12.35 -1.41 -9.50
CA PRO A 83 -11.02 -0.81 -9.68
C PRO A 83 -11.02 0.74 -9.73
N GLY A 84 -12.20 1.38 -9.68
CA GLY A 84 -12.38 2.83 -9.63
C GLY A 84 -12.89 3.36 -8.28
N SER A 85 -13.05 2.48 -7.30
CA SER A 85 -13.58 2.81 -5.98
C SER A 85 -12.65 2.32 -4.89
N VAL A 86 -12.53 3.12 -3.84
CA VAL A 86 -11.89 2.70 -2.60
C VAL A 86 -12.93 2.81 -1.51
N PHE A 87 -13.03 1.76 -0.71
CA PHE A 87 -13.88 1.73 0.47
C PHE A 87 -13.06 2.17 1.67
N PHE A 88 -13.60 3.04 2.51
CA PHE A 88 -12.89 3.52 3.69
C PHE A 88 -13.80 3.58 4.90
N ASN A 89 -13.23 3.36 6.08
CA ASN A 89 -13.90 3.48 7.37
C ASN A 89 -13.10 4.40 8.30
N ASN A 90 -13.80 5.22 9.07
CA ASN A 90 -13.25 6.10 10.10
C ASN A 90 -13.04 5.36 11.46
N GLY A 91 -13.52 4.13 11.56
CA GLY A 91 -13.34 3.20 12.68
C GLY A 91 -12.79 1.85 12.22
N PHE A 92 -13.03 0.82 13.03
CA PHE A 92 -12.61 -0.56 12.77
C PHE A 92 -13.79 -1.53 12.58
N ASP A 93 -14.96 -0.97 12.25
CA ASP A 93 -16.18 -1.76 12.04
C ASP A 93 -16.20 -2.36 10.62
N PRO A 94 -16.29 -3.68 10.45
CA PRO A 94 -16.31 -4.29 9.12
C PRO A 94 -17.56 -3.94 8.29
N GLU A 95 -18.64 -3.43 8.89
CA GLU A 95 -19.90 -3.13 8.20
C GLU A 95 -20.02 -1.66 7.75
N ASN A 96 -19.26 -0.75 8.37
CA ASN A 96 -19.42 0.69 8.15
C ASN A 96 -18.41 1.29 7.15
N PHE A 97 -18.38 0.76 5.92
CA PHE A 97 -17.52 1.29 4.86
C PHE A 97 -18.23 2.33 3.99
N MET A 98 -17.59 3.48 3.82
CA MET A 98 -17.97 4.51 2.86
C MET A 98 -17.25 4.30 1.53
N GLU A 99 -17.90 4.55 0.40
CA GLU A 99 -17.30 4.40 -0.94
C GLU A 99 -16.79 5.75 -1.48
N ALA A 100 -15.49 5.86 -1.71
CA ALA A 100 -14.86 6.93 -2.47
C ALA A 100 -14.69 6.51 -3.93
N LYS A 101 -15.40 7.16 -4.86
CA LYS A 101 -15.22 6.95 -6.30
C LYS A 101 -14.17 7.90 -6.84
N PHE A 102 -13.10 7.37 -7.39
CA PHE A 102 -12.11 8.16 -8.12
C PHE A 102 -12.66 8.39 -9.52
N GLN A 103 -13.51 9.40 -9.66
CA GLN A 103 -14.00 9.76 -10.99
C GLN A 103 -12.80 10.13 -11.87
N SER A 104 -12.64 9.42 -12.98
CA SER A 104 -11.77 9.81 -14.10
C SER A 104 -12.38 10.98 -14.88
N SER A 105 -13.04 11.92 -14.20
CA SER A 105 -13.62 13.11 -14.79
C SER A 105 -12.50 14.08 -15.17
N SER A 106 -11.80 13.73 -16.25
CA SER A 106 -11.02 14.62 -17.09
C SER A 106 -10.27 15.72 -16.33
N LEU A 107 -9.38 15.35 -15.41
CA LEU A 107 -8.24 16.23 -15.15
C LEU A 107 -7.47 16.34 -16.48
N ARG A 108 -7.33 17.57 -17.01
CA ARG A 108 -6.67 17.82 -18.30
C ARG A 108 -5.35 17.04 -18.35
N GLY A 109 -5.23 16.16 -19.33
CA GLY A 109 -4.01 15.36 -19.57
C GLY A 109 -3.99 13.96 -18.93
N ARG A 110 -4.93 13.59 -18.05
CA ARG A 110 -4.97 12.24 -17.48
C ARG A 110 -5.85 11.31 -18.33
N LYS A 111 -5.27 10.21 -18.83
CA LYS A 111 -6.03 9.16 -19.53
C LYS A 111 -7.17 8.70 -18.62
N LYS A 112 -8.39 8.59 -19.17
CA LYS A 112 -9.50 7.99 -18.44
C LYS A 112 -9.06 6.62 -17.94
N THR A 113 -9.39 6.26 -16.70
CA THR A 113 -9.30 4.88 -16.24
C THR A 113 -10.32 4.08 -17.06
N GLY A 114 -9.85 3.57 -18.19
CA GLY A 114 -10.63 2.66 -19.03
C GLY A 114 -10.93 1.37 -18.28
N ASN A 115 -11.64 0.45 -18.93
CA ASN A 115 -11.88 -0.89 -18.41
C ASN A 115 -10.52 -1.57 -18.10
N ILE A 116 -10.10 -1.59 -16.82
CA ILE A 116 -8.84 -2.19 -16.39
C ILE A 116 -9.04 -3.70 -16.44
N LYS A 117 -8.70 -4.31 -17.58
CA LYS A 117 -8.58 -5.75 -17.69
C LYS A 117 -7.33 -6.18 -16.95
N LEU A 118 -7.49 -6.62 -15.70
CA LEU A 118 -6.40 -7.21 -14.92
C LEU A 118 -5.97 -8.52 -15.61
N SER A 119 -4.76 -8.57 -16.15
CA SER A 119 -4.13 -9.84 -16.51
C SER A 119 -3.45 -10.44 -15.27
N PRO A 120 -3.45 -11.76 -15.11
CA PRO A 120 -2.57 -12.42 -14.16
C PRO A 120 -1.12 -11.99 -14.44
N LEU A 121 -0.37 -11.61 -13.40
CA LEU A 121 1.06 -11.29 -13.55
C LEU A 121 1.84 -12.49 -14.09
N ASN A 122 1.41 -13.70 -13.72
CA ASN A 122 1.94 -14.96 -14.21
C ASN A 122 0.82 -15.74 -14.90
N GLU A 123 1.02 -16.08 -16.18
CA GLU A 123 0.06 -16.85 -16.99
C GLU A 123 0.01 -18.34 -16.58
N SER A 124 1.06 -18.82 -15.93
CA SER A 124 1.18 -20.19 -15.41
C SER A 124 1.86 -20.20 -14.04
N LYS A 125 1.79 -21.32 -13.34
CA LYS A 125 2.50 -21.50 -12.06
C LYS A 125 3.99 -21.25 -12.27
N LEU A 126 4.57 -20.38 -11.43
CA LEU A 126 6.00 -20.11 -11.45
C LEU A 126 6.79 -21.40 -11.33
N GLN A 127 7.72 -21.59 -12.25
CA GLN A 127 8.61 -22.73 -12.25
C GLN A 127 9.69 -22.52 -11.20
N ILE A 128 10.00 -23.58 -10.44
CA ILE A 128 11.13 -23.59 -9.51
C ILE A 128 12.28 -24.41 -10.10
N SER A 129 13.49 -24.23 -9.56
CA SER A 129 14.63 -25.05 -9.95
C SER A 129 14.39 -26.53 -9.58
N THR A 130 15.15 -27.42 -10.21
CA THR A 130 15.16 -28.85 -9.87
C THR A 130 15.62 -29.09 -8.43
N ALA A 131 16.66 -28.38 -7.99
CA ALA A 131 17.22 -28.49 -6.66
C ALA A 131 16.20 -28.08 -5.59
N LYS A 132 15.57 -26.92 -5.75
CA LYS A 132 14.55 -26.41 -4.82
C LYS A 132 13.34 -27.34 -4.72
N LYS A 133 12.91 -27.96 -5.83
CA LYS A 133 11.83 -28.95 -5.77
C LYS A 133 12.24 -30.20 -4.99
N ALA A 134 13.45 -30.70 -5.17
CA ALA A 134 13.96 -31.85 -4.43
C ALA A 134 13.99 -31.58 -2.92
N ASP A 135 14.49 -30.41 -2.53
CA ASP A 135 14.53 -29.98 -1.13
C ASP A 135 13.12 -29.84 -0.53
N LEU A 136 12.19 -29.19 -1.23
CA LEU A 136 10.80 -29.07 -0.77
C LEU A 136 10.12 -30.43 -0.59
N LEU A 137 10.32 -31.37 -1.52
CA LEU A 137 9.79 -32.72 -1.39
C LEU A 137 10.43 -33.50 -0.25
N SER A 138 11.73 -33.27 0.02
CA SER A 138 12.40 -33.83 1.19
C SER A 138 11.76 -33.31 2.48
N LEU A 139 11.47 -32.01 2.57
CA LEU A 139 10.81 -31.40 3.72
C LEU A 139 9.38 -31.91 3.92
N CYS A 140 8.62 -32.10 2.83
CA CYS A 140 7.31 -32.75 2.87
C CYS A 140 7.41 -34.19 3.41
N LYS A 141 8.37 -34.98 2.93
CA LYS A 141 8.58 -36.37 3.39
C LYS A 141 9.03 -36.46 4.85
N SER A 142 9.82 -35.49 5.30
CA SER A 142 10.31 -35.43 6.68
C SER A 142 9.23 -35.05 7.69
N GLY A 143 8.03 -34.66 7.24
CA GLY A 143 6.93 -34.25 8.12
C GLY A 143 7.07 -32.85 8.73
N VAL A 144 8.13 -32.12 8.37
CA VAL A 144 8.32 -30.70 8.76
C VAL A 144 7.24 -29.83 8.13
N ILE A 145 6.82 -30.16 6.91
CA ILE A 145 5.72 -29.48 6.21
C ILE A 145 4.47 -30.37 6.32
N PRO A 146 3.35 -29.87 6.89
CA PRO A 146 2.11 -30.63 6.96
C PRO A 146 1.59 -31.04 5.58
N THR A 147 0.92 -32.20 5.49
CA THR A 147 0.40 -32.78 4.24
C THR A 147 -0.54 -31.85 3.48
N THR A 148 -1.26 -30.98 4.19
CA THR A 148 -2.12 -29.93 3.61
C THR A 148 -1.36 -28.96 2.70
N TYR A 149 -0.06 -28.78 2.91
CA TYR A 149 0.79 -27.82 2.19
C TYR A 149 1.78 -28.49 1.24
N HIS A 150 1.53 -29.72 0.80
CA HIS A 150 2.45 -30.41 -0.10
C HIS A 150 2.54 -29.76 -1.49
N TYR A 151 3.77 -29.68 -2.01
CA TYR A 151 4.12 -28.92 -3.21
C TYR A 151 4.38 -29.79 -4.45
N GLU A 152 3.84 -31.02 -4.49
CA GLU A 152 4.08 -32.01 -5.55
C GLU A 152 3.72 -31.48 -6.95
N SER A 153 2.68 -30.64 -7.03
CA SER A 153 2.16 -30.04 -8.28
C SER A 153 2.93 -28.83 -8.81
N LEU A 154 4.06 -28.43 -8.18
CA LEU A 154 4.87 -27.31 -8.66
C LEU A 154 5.66 -27.69 -9.93
N PRO A 155 5.60 -26.88 -11.01
CA PRO A 155 6.37 -27.14 -12.22
C PRO A 155 7.85 -26.81 -12.03
N VAL A 156 8.71 -27.48 -12.80
CA VAL A 156 10.17 -27.34 -12.73
C VAL A 156 10.71 -26.73 -14.01
N GLY A 157 11.59 -25.73 -13.88
CA GLY A 157 12.25 -25.09 -15.00
C GLY A 157 13.75 -25.35 -14.96
N LYS A 158 14.32 -25.93 -16.03
CA LYS A 158 15.76 -26.23 -16.12
C LYS A 158 16.65 -24.97 -16.15
N LEU A 159 16.10 -23.83 -16.57
CA LEU A 159 16.81 -22.56 -16.69
C LEU A 159 16.58 -21.63 -15.49
N VAL A 160 15.80 -22.06 -14.49
CA VAL A 160 15.51 -21.25 -13.29
C VAL A 160 16.67 -21.39 -12.31
N LYS A 161 17.42 -20.29 -12.12
CA LYS A 161 18.49 -20.22 -11.11
C LYS A 161 17.89 -19.92 -9.73
N ASP A 162 18.48 -20.51 -8.68
CA ASP A 162 18.03 -20.34 -7.30
C ASP A 162 18.59 -19.11 -6.59
N THR A 163 19.34 -18.28 -7.30
CA THR A 163 19.98 -17.09 -6.76
C THR A 163 19.20 -15.84 -7.16
N LEU A 164 18.92 -14.98 -6.18
CA LEU A 164 18.62 -13.58 -6.49
C LEU A 164 19.85 -12.96 -7.18
N PRO A 165 19.67 -12.04 -8.14
CA PRO A 165 20.79 -11.24 -8.63
C PRO A 165 21.45 -10.53 -7.44
N GLU A 166 22.78 -10.50 -7.42
CA GLU A 166 23.51 -9.78 -6.38
C GLU A 166 23.14 -8.28 -6.47
N PRO A 167 22.86 -7.62 -5.33
CA PRO A 167 22.41 -6.23 -5.32
C PRO A 167 23.46 -5.22 -5.79
N ASP A 168 24.73 -5.63 -5.94
CA ASP A 168 25.87 -4.71 -6.09
C ASP A 168 26.46 -4.63 -7.50
N ILE A 169 25.78 -5.10 -8.54
CA ILE A 169 26.21 -4.80 -9.91
C ILE A 169 25.76 -3.38 -10.24
N THR A 170 26.54 -2.40 -9.78
CA THR A 170 26.51 -1.03 -10.29
C THR A 170 26.74 -1.07 -11.80
N ASP A 171 25.98 -0.24 -12.52
CA ASP A 171 25.89 -0.15 -13.98
C ASP A 171 27.21 0.30 -14.68
N GLU A 172 28.38 -0.18 -14.28
CA GLU A 172 29.66 0.23 -14.86
C GLU A 172 30.17 -0.68 -15.99
N ASN A 173 29.57 -1.85 -16.23
CA ASN A 173 30.00 -2.78 -17.30
C ASN A 173 29.08 -2.82 -18.53
N LEU A 174 28.26 -1.78 -18.75
CA LEU A 174 27.36 -1.67 -19.91
C LEU A 174 27.91 -0.79 -21.04
N ILE A 175 29.21 -0.46 -21.01
CA ILE A 175 29.93 0.13 -22.15
C ILE A 175 31.17 -0.72 -22.43
N ASP A 176 30.95 -1.95 -22.90
CA ASP A 176 31.89 -2.63 -23.78
C ASP A 176 31.13 -3.78 -24.48
N ASN A 177 30.92 -3.59 -25.78
CA ASN A 177 30.19 -4.43 -26.74
C ASN A 177 28.68 -4.12 -26.94
N ILE A 178 28.38 -3.05 -27.69
CA ILE A 178 27.94 -3.08 -29.12
C ILE A 178 27.68 -1.64 -29.56
#